data_AF-A0A9N8J293-F1
#
_entry.id   AF-A0A9N8J293-F1
#
_cell.length_a   1.000
_cell.length_b   1.000
_cell.length_c   1.000
_cell.angle_alpha   90.00
_cell.angle_beta   90.00
_cell.angle_gamma   90.00
#
_symmetry.space_group_name_H-M   'P 1'
#
loop_
_entity.id
_entity.type
_entity.pdbx_description
1 polymer ?
#
loop_
_entity_poly.entity_id
_entity_poly.type
_entity_poly.pdbx_seq_one_letter_code
_entity_poly.pdbx_strand_id
1 'polypeptide(L)'
;MKKLLLISILVLAVFYAFREIVYKPYMWKKAMNTPEHRLQMGSFLFSKQTGSNGSQSSQFNYLIFKVVEINGDYVRLSPIRQLSEKGKLKSSDFSFTRDTYHSLKLNIKKLTITPILRNDLYKEGATYTVNDYLLNKYPSLKKSRYYYEELSESEKNIHSPAEYFTLVYSKEKIIEKRKLIPWIINNSDKPELAKSLSQKVSLILN
;
A
#
# COMPACT_ATOMS: atom_id res chain seq x y z
N MET A 1 4.12 48.30 -39.88
CA MET A 1 4.48 48.10 -38.45
C MET A 1 3.35 47.51 -37.61
N LYS A 2 2.14 48.09 -37.56
CA LYS A 2 1.01 47.55 -36.74
C LYS A 2 0.62 46.09 -37.04
N LYS A 3 0.63 45.67 -38.32
CA LYS A 3 0.32 44.28 -38.74
C LYS A 3 1.35 43.26 -38.22
N LEU A 4 2.64 43.61 -38.20
CA LEU A 4 3.71 42.75 -37.66
C LEU A 4 3.61 42.60 -36.14
N LEU A 5 3.23 43.67 -35.44
CA LEU A 5 2.98 43.66 -34.00
C LEU A 5 1.80 42.76 -33.62
N LEU A 6 0.71 42.84 -34.39
CA LEU A 6 -0.46 41.97 -34.24
C LEU A 6 -0.12 40.49 -34.45
N ILE A 7 0.67 40.18 -35.48
CA ILE A 7 1.13 38.80 -35.75
C ILE A 7 1.99 38.30 -34.59
N SER A 8 2.91 39.11 -34.06
CA SER A 8 3.77 38.73 -32.93
C SER A 8 2.97 38.44 -31.66
N ILE A 9 1.98 39.28 -31.34
CA ILE A 9 1.08 39.07 -30.19
C ILE A 9 0.25 37.79 -30.37
N LEU A 10 -0.25 37.54 -31.58
CA LEU A 10 -1.03 36.33 -31.88
C LEU A 10 -0.18 35.07 -31.70
N VAL A 11 1.07 35.08 -32.18
CA VAL A 11 2.00 33.96 -32.00
C VAL A 11 2.29 33.72 -30.52
N LEU A 12 2.55 34.78 -29.74
CA LEU A 12 2.75 34.66 -28.28
C LEU A 12 1.54 34.07 -27.57
N ALA A 13 0.33 34.49 -27.94
CA ALA A 13 -0.92 33.97 -27.38
C ALA A 13 -1.10 32.47 -27.70
N VAL A 14 -0.80 32.05 -28.93
CA VAL A 14 -0.83 30.63 -29.33
C VAL A 14 0.18 29.80 -28.56
N PHE A 15 1.42 30.28 -28.41
CA PHE A 15 2.44 29.59 -27.60
C PHE A 15 2.04 29.47 -26.13
N TYR A 16 1.45 30.53 -25.56
CA TYR A 16 0.96 30.51 -24.20
C TYR A 16 -0.19 29.50 -24.03
N ALA A 17 -1.18 29.53 -24.92
CA ALA A 17 -2.30 28.58 -24.89
C ALA A 17 -1.81 27.13 -25.06
N PHE A 18 -0.86 26.88 -25.96
CA PHE A 18 -0.25 25.56 -26.14
C PHE A 18 0.50 25.09 -24.87
N ARG A 19 1.29 25.97 -24.25
CA ARG A 19 2.01 25.66 -23.02
C ARG A 19 1.05 25.26 -21.89
N GLU A 20 -0.07 25.97 -21.77
CA GLU A 20 -0.98 25.82 -20.65
C GLU A 20 -1.99 24.69 -20.82
N ILE A 21 -2.54 24.52 -22.03
CA ILE A 21 -3.58 23.54 -22.33
C ILE A 21 -2.99 22.18 -22.71
N VAL A 22 -1.84 22.16 -23.38
CA VAL A 22 -1.26 20.91 -23.92
C VAL A 22 -0.02 20.50 -23.13
N TYR A 23 0.98 21.37 -23.02
CA TYR A 23 2.28 20.99 -22.47
C TYR A 23 2.23 20.70 -20.97
N LYS A 24 1.63 21.58 -20.15
CA LYS A 24 1.53 21.36 -18.70
C LYS A 24 0.73 20.09 -18.36
N PRO A 25 -0.48 19.84 -18.92
CA PRO A 25 -1.20 18.60 -18.65
C PRO A 25 -0.48 17.36 -19.17
N TYR A 26 0.21 17.44 -20.31
CA TYR A 26 1.05 16.35 -20.81
C TYR A 26 2.21 16.03 -19.87
N MET A 27 2.95 17.05 -19.42
CA MET A 27 4.05 16.87 -18.47
C MET A 27 3.56 16.39 -17.10
N TRP A 28 2.39 16.83 -16.66
CA TRP A 28 1.76 16.35 -15.42
C TRP A 28 1.32 14.88 -15.54
N LYS A 29 0.68 14.49 -16.65
CA LYS A 29 0.36 13.08 -16.94
C LYS A 29 1.62 12.22 -17.06
N LYS A 30 2.69 12.76 -17.66
CA LYS A 30 3.99 12.08 -17.78
C LYS A 30 4.65 11.91 -16.41
N ALA A 31 4.61 12.96 -15.57
CA ALA A 31 5.10 12.94 -14.19
C ALA A 31 4.31 11.94 -13.34
N MET A 32 2.97 11.93 -13.38
CA MET A 32 2.14 10.92 -12.70
C MET A 32 2.47 9.47 -13.12
N ASN A 33 2.93 9.27 -14.36
CA ASN A 33 3.33 7.97 -14.86
C ASN A 33 4.78 7.60 -14.55
N THR A 34 5.56 8.52 -13.95
CA THR A 34 6.93 8.22 -13.53
C THR A 34 6.93 7.14 -12.45
N PRO A 35 7.94 6.25 -12.48
CA PRO A 35 8.23 5.27 -11.44
C PRO A 35 7.97 5.77 -10.01
N GLU A 36 8.51 6.93 -9.65
CA GLU A 36 8.50 7.50 -8.30
C GLU A 36 7.11 7.95 -7.83
N HIS A 37 6.28 8.49 -8.74
CA HIS A 37 4.90 8.87 -8.42
C HIS A 37 3.93 7.67 -8.33
N ARG A 38 4.35 6.47 -8.74
CA ARG A 38 3.51 5.25 -8.66
C ARG A 38 3.37 4.71 -7.24
N LEU A 39 4.30 5.03 -6.34
CA LEU A 39 4.31 4.49 -4.99
C LEU A 39 4.56 5.63 -4.00
N GLN A 40 3.54 5.96 -3.23
CA GLN A 40 3.56 7.01 -2.22
C GLN A 40 3.11 6.47 -0.86
N MET A 41 3.33 7.27 0.18
CA MET A 41 2.75 6.99 1.50
C MET A 41 1.23 6.84 1.38
N GLY A 42 0.67 5.82 2.02
CA GLY A 42 -0.75 5.50 1.95
C GLY A 42 -1.21 4.74 0.70
N SER A 43 -0.34 4.51 -0.30
CA SER A 43 -0.70 3.68 -1.47
C SER A 43 -1.11 2.27 -1.05
N PHE A 44 -2.00 1.66 -1.83
CA PHE A 44 -2.43 0.28 -1.67
C PHE A 44 -1.78 -0.63 -2.71
N LEU A 45 -1.16 -1.72 -2.26
CA LEU A 45 -0.57 -2.73 -3.13
C LEU A 45 -1.41 -4.00 -3.10
N PHE A 46 -1.83 -4.45 -4.27
CA PHE A 46 -2.61 -5.67 -4.43
C PHE A 46 -1.72 -6.78 -4.94
N SER A 47 -1.59 -7.86 -4.17
CA SER A 47 -0.80 -9.04 -4.53
C SER A 47 -1.71 -10.26 -4.71
N LYS A 48 -1.38 -11.09 -5.71
CA LYS A 48 -1.99 -12.41 -5.93
C LYS A 48 -0.85 -13.41 -5.95
N GLN A 49 -0.89 -14.35 -5.02
CA GLN A 49 0.20 -15.30 -4.77
C GLN A 49 -0.31 -16.71 -4.91
N THR A 50 0.50 -17.60 -5.46
CA THR A 50 0.21 -19.04 -5.47
C THR A 50 0.82 -19.63 -4.19
N GLY A 51 -0.01 -20.25 -3.36
CA GLY A 51 0.39 -20.97 -2.17
C GLY A 51 0.12 -22.47 -2.31
N SER A 52 0.82 -23.26 -1.50
CA SER A 52 0.50 -24.68 -1.28
C SER A 52 -0.38 -24.78 -0.03
N ASN A 53 -1.45 -25.57 -0.09
CA ASN A 53 -2.35 -25.80 1.04
C ASN A 53 -2.12 -27.17 1.70
N GLY A 54 -0.87 -27.66 1.70
CA GLY A 54 -0.51 -28.98 2.25
C GLY A 54 -1.06 -30.20 1.49
N SER A 55 -1.82 -29.97 0.41
CA SER A 55 -2.30 -30.98 -0.55
C SER A 55 -1.70 -30.74 -1.94
N GLN A 56 -1.90 -31.67 -2.89
CA GLN A 56 -1.48 -31.51 -4.29
C GLN A 56 -2.18 -30.34 -5.03
N SER A 57 -3.10 -29.61 -4.37
CA SER A 57 -3.79 -28.47 -4.96
C SER A 57 -3.10 -27.14 -4.65
N SER A 58 -2.91 -26.33 -5.69
CA SER A 58 -2.45 -24.94 -5.55
C SER A 58 -3.61 -24.03 -5.16
N GLN A 59 -3.44 -23.18 -4.14
CA GLN A 59 -4.40 -22.14 -3.75
C GLN A 59 -3.86 -20.75 -4.10
N PHE A 60 -4.76 -19.80 -4.38
CA PHE A 60 -4.37 -18.40 -4.52
C PHE A 60 -4.62 -17.62 -3.23
N ASN A 61 -3.58 -16.95 -2.74
CA ASN A 61 -3.66 -15.99 -1.65
C ASN A 61 -3.79 -14.58 -2.23
N TYR A 62 -4.87 -13.90 -1.87
CA TYR A 62 -5.15 -12.53 -2.29
C TYR A 62 -4.84 -11.56 -1.14
N LEU A 63 -3.71 -10.86 -1.25
CA LEU A 63 -3.23 -9.96 -0.20
C LEU A 63 -3.34 -8.50 -0.64
N ILE A 64 -3.65 -7.63 0.32
CA ILE A 64 -3.72 -6.19 0.12
C ILE A 64 -2.87 -5.55 1.21
N PHE A 65 -2.00 -4.63 0.82
CA PHE A 65 -1.11 -3.92 1.72
C PHE A 65 -1.33 -2.41 1.59
N LYS A 66 -1.07 -1.67 2.66
CA LYS A 66 -0.95 -0.21 2.66
C LYS A 66 0.50 0.18 2.91
N VAL A 67 1.00 1.16 2.18
CA VAL A 67 2.32 1.75 2.44
C VAL A 67 2.24 2.62 3.68
N VAL A 68 3.00 2.24 4.71
CA VAL A 68 3.01 2.93 6.01
C VAL A 68 4.32 3.68 6.27
N GLU A 69 5.37 3.41 5.51
CA GLU A 69 6.64 4.11 5.58
C GLU A 69 7.39 4.00 4.25
N ILE A 70 8.09 5.07 3.84
CA ILE A 70 9.06 5.05 2.75
C ILE A 70 10.32 5.75 3.25
N ASN A 71 11.44 5.02 3.30
CA ASN A 71 12.75 5.54 3.64
C ASN A 71 13.79 5.06 2.61
N GLY A 72 14.19 5.92 1.67
CA GLY A 72 15.09 5.53 0.59
C GLY A 72 14.49 4.42 -0.28
N ASP A 73 15.16 3.26 -0.37
CA ASP A 73 14.63 2.06 -1.04
C ASP A 73 13.77 1.18 -0.13
N TYR A 74 13.69 1.49 1.17
CA TYR A 74 12.92 0.70 2.13
C TYR A 74 11.46 1.15 2.16
N VAL A 75 10.56 0.27 1.75
CA VAL A 75 9.11 0.49 1.79
C VAL A 75 8.51 -0.46 2.81
N ARG A 76 8.01 0.08 3.92
CA ARG A 76 7.30 -0.71 4.92
C ARG A 76 5.82 -0.80 4.56
N LEU A 77 5.31 -2.02 4.59
CA LEU A 77 3.93 -2.33 4.27
C LEU A 77 3.19 -2.84 5.51
N SER A 78 1.96 -2.39 5.71
CA SER A 78 1.02 -3.03 6.64
C SER A 78 -0.04 -3.81 5.86
N PRO A 79 -0.32 -5.08 6.19
CA PRO A 79 -1.43 -5.81 5.60
C PRO A 79 -2.76 -5.14 5.96
N ILE A 80 -3.68 -5.10 5.00
CA ILE A 80 -5.09 -4.76 5.24
C ILE A 80 -5.81 -6.03 5.66
N ARG A 81 -6.53 -5.98 6.77
CA ARG A 81 -7.29 -7.09 7.33
C ARG A 81 -8.69 -6.64 7.74
N GLN A 82 -9.57 -7.59 8.04
CA GLN A 82 -10.90 -7.31 8.56
C GLN A 82 -11.05 -7.97 9.93
N LEU A 83 -11.47 -7.22 10.94
CA LEU A 83 -11.76 -7.77 12.27
C LEU A 83 -12.95 -8.74 12.20
N SER A 84 -12.85 -9.85 12.93
CA SER A 84 -13.94 -10.81 13.12
C SER A 84 -15.11 -10.21 13.92
N GLU A 85 -16.31 -10.75 13.75
CA GLU A 85 -17.45 -10.39 14.61
C GLU A 85 -17.32 -11.10 15.95
N LYS A 86 -17.85 -10.49 17.01
CA LYS A 86 -17.92 -11.13 18.33
C LYS A 86 -18.62 -12.49 18.21
N GLY A 87 -17.95 -13.55 18.67
CA GLY A 87 -18.46 -14.93 18.61
C GLY A 87 -18.32 -15.63 17.26
N LYS A 88 -17.81 -14.96 16.20
CA LYS A 88 -17.51 -15.58 14.91
C LYS A 88 -16.02 -15.46 14.62
N LEU A 89 -15.24 -16.36 15.22
CA LEU A 89 -13.83 -16.54 14.88
C LEU A 89 -13.77 -17.01 13.42
N LYS A 90 -13.53 -16.09 12.48
CA LYS A 90 -12.98 -16.49 11.20
C LYS A 90 -11.54 -16.91 11.48
N SER A 91 -11.20 -18.14 11.10
CA SER A 91 -9.81 -18.59 11.00
C SER A 91 -8.99 -17.48 10.36
N SER A 92 -7.75 -17.32 10.85
CA SER A 92 -6.78 -16.28 10.51
C SER A 92 -6.29 -16.35 9.07
N ASP A 93 -7.20 -16.44 8.10
CA ASP A 93 -6.89 -16.29 6.69
C ASP A 93 -6.59 -14.82 6.46
N PHE A 94 -5.29 -14.50 6.59
CA PHE A 94 -4.72 -13.19 6.27
C PHE A 94 -4.90 -12.80 4.78
N SER A 95 -5.58 -13.64 3.99
CA SER A 95 -5.91 -13.44 2.60
C SER A 95 -7.42 -13.28 2.37
N PHE A 96 -7.77 -12.44 1.41
CA PHE A 96 -9.14 -12.25 0.97
C PHE A 96 -9.60 -13.37 0.04
N THR A 97 -10.92 -13.56 -0.04
CA THR A 97 -11.49 -14.29 -1.17
C THR A 97 -11.27 -13.51 -2.46
N ARG A 98 -11.34 -14.20 -3.60
CA ARG A 98 -11.24 -13.56 -4.92
C ARG A 98 -12.25 -12.42 -5.09
N ASP A 99 -13.48 -12.63 -4.66
CA ASP A 99 -14.57 -11.66 -4.82
C ASP A 99 -14.37 -10.43 -3.94
N THR A 100 -14.01 -10.63 -2.67
CA THR A 100 -13.68 -9.53 -1.76
C THR A 100 -12.48 -8.73 -2.30
N TYR A 101 -11.44 -9.41 -2.79
CA TYR A 101 -10.27 -8.77 -3.38
C TYR A 101 -10.62 -7.92 -4.61
N HIS A 102 -11.47 -8.43 -5.52
CA HIS A 102 -11.91 -7.67 -6.69
C HIS A 102 -12.80 -6.47 -6.30
N SER A 103 -13.71 -6.65 -5.33
CA SER A 103 -14.54 -5.56 -4.81
C SER A 103 -13.67 -4.45 -4.19
N LEU A 104 -12.67 -4.83 -3.41
CA LEU A 104 -11.73 -3.88 -2.81
C LEU A 104 -10.90 -3.15 -3.86
N LYS A 105 -10.43 -3.81 -4.94
CA LYS A 105 -9.72 -3.11 -6.03
C LYS A 105 -10.48 -1.91 -6.59
N LEU A 106 -11.81 -2.00 -6.67
CA LEU A 106 -12.66 -0.94 -7.23
C LEU A 106 -13.00 0.14 -6.19
N ASN A 107 -13.06 -0.23 -4.91
CA ASN A 107 -13.70 0.59 -3.88
C ASN A 107 -12.78 0.98 -2.71
N ILE A 108 -11.52 0.53 -2.66
CA ILE A 108 -10.65 0.69 -1.49
C ILE A 108 -10.46 2.15 -1.06
N LYS A 109 -10.47 3.11 -2.01
CA LYS A 109 -10.35 4.55 -1.71
C LYS A 109 -11.59 5.14 -1.03
N LYS A 110 -12.75 4.53 -1.23
CA LYS A 110 -14.02 4.94 -0.59
C LYS A 110 -14.23 4.23 0.75
N LEU A 111 -13.47 3.17 1.01
CA LEU A 111 -13.57 2.38 2.20
C LEU A 111 -12.83 3.04 3.36
N THR A 112 -13.48 3.15 4.51
CA THR A 112 -12.78 3.51 5.74
C THR A 112 -11.93 2.32 6.20
N ILE A 113 -10.61 2.50 6.26
CA ILE A 113 -9.69 1.51 6.80
C ILE A 113 -9.01 2.12 8.01
N THR A 114 -9.27 1.55 9.17
CA THR A 114 -8.88 2.12 10.46
C THR A 114 -7.42 1.76 10.79
N PRO A 115 -6.54 2.73 11.08
CA PRO A 115 -5.25 2.45 11.69
C PRO A 115 -5.46 1.97 13.13
N ILE A 116 -4.89 0.82 13.48
CA ILE A 116 -4.95 0.28 14.84
C ILE A 116 -3.54 -0.05 15.30
N LEU A 117 -3.16 0.38 16.50
CA LEU A 117 -1.90 -0.01 17.08
C LEU A 117 -1.91 -1.52 17.37
N ARG A 118 -0.85 -2.24 17.01
CA ARG A 118 -0.78 -3.69 17.19
C ARG A 118 -1.19 -4.14 18.59
N ASN A 119 -0.69 -3.47 19.62
CA ASN A 119 -0.98 -3.79 21.03
C ASN A 119 -2.47 -3.68 21.39
N ASP A 120 -3.24 -2.89 20.65
CA ASP A 120 -4.68 -2.75 20.89
C ASP A 120 -5.49 -3.91 20.32
N LEU A 121 -4.96 -4.65 19.34
CA LEU A 121 -5.61 -5.85 18.76
C LEU A 121 -5.64 -7.05 19.71
N TYR A 122 -4.82 -7.01 20.76
CA TYR A 122 -4.70 -8.05 21.77
C TYR A 122 -5.39 -7.66 23.10
N LYS A 123 -6.00 -6.47 23.17
CA LYS A 123 -6.74 -6.03 24.34
C LYS A 123 -8.16 -6.54 24.28
N GLU A 124 -8.55 -7.25 25.34
CA GLU A 124 -9.91 -7.76 25.62
C GLU A 124 -10.48 -8.76 24.60
N GLY A 125 -10.95 -9.90 25.12
CA GLY A 125 -11.63 -10.92 24.31
C GLY A 125 -10.70 -11.67 23.35
N ALA A 126 -11.29 -12.22 22.28
CA ALA A 126 -10.55 -12.97 21.28
C ALA A 126 -9.75 -12.03 20.36
N THR A 127 -8.48 -12.38 20.12
CA THR A 127 -7.59 -11.62 19.23
C THR A 127 -8.22 -11.38 17.86
N TYR A 128 -7.99 -10.21 17.28
CA TYR A 128 -8.50 -9.83 15.96
C TYR A 128 -10.04 -9.86 15.82
N THR A 129 -10.75 -9.77 16.93
CA THR A 129 -12.20 -9.68 16.99
C THR A 129 -12.62 -8.29 17.45
N VAL A 130 -13.68 -7.75 16.87
CA VAL A 130 -14.24 -6.46 17.33
C VAL A 130 -14.76 -6.60 18.77
N ASN A 131 -14.35 -5.68 19.65
CA ASN A 131 -14.75 -5.62 21.05
C ASN A 131 -15.06 -4.18 21.47
N ASP A 132 -15.58 -4.00 22.68
CA ASP A 132 -16.05 -2.70 23.17
C ASP A 132 -14.88 -1.72 23.32
N TYR A 133 -13.71 -2.17 23.76
CA TYR A 133 -12.48 -1.38 23.79
C TYR A 133 -12.13 -0.79 22.42
N LEU A 134 -12.06 -1.62 21.36
CA LEU A 134 -11.74 -1.21 20.00
C LEU A 134 -12.81 -0.28 19.43
N LEU A 135 -14.10 -0.54 19.67
CA LEU A 135 -15.18 0.30 19.18
C LEU A 135 -15.22 1.68 19.86
N ASN A 136 -14.80 1.76 21.12
CA ASN A 136 -14.72 3.01 21.87
C ASN A 136 -13.49 3.82 21.45
N LYS A 137 -12.32 3.18 21.36
CA LYS A 137 -11.07 3.84 20.98
C LYS A 137 -11.01 4.21 19.49
N TYR A 138 -11.58 3.36 18.64
CA TYR A 138 -11.59 3.53 17.19
C TYR A 138 -13.01 3.54 16.62
N PRO A 139 -13.79 4.63 16.77
CA PRO A 139 -15.19 4.70 16.35
C PRO A 139 -15.43 4.42 14.86
N SER A 140 -14.43 4.64 14.00
CA SER A 140 -14.45 4.30 12.58
C SER A 140 -14.75 2.82 12.32
N LEU A 141 -14.45 1.93 13.27
CA LEU A 141 -14.75 0.50 13.20
C LEU A 141 -16.25 0.20 13.15
N LYS A 142 -17.09 1.12 13.64
CA LYS A 142 -18.56 1.04 13.52
C LYS A 142 -19.03 1.16 12.06
N LYS A 143 -18.27 1.87 11.22
CA LYS A 143 -18.56 2.03 9.78
C LYS A 143 -17.93 0.92 8.94
N SER A 144 -16.72 0.50 9.30
CA SER A 144 -15.95 -0.49 8.56
C SER A 144 -14.97 -1.21 9.47
N ARG A 145 -15.01 -2.54 9.47
CA ARG A 145 -14.11 -3.40 10.25
C ARG A 145 -12.74 -3.61 9.60
N TYR A 146 -12.50 -2.99 8.45
CA TYR A 146 -11.20 -3.07 7.80
C TYR A 146 -10.18 -2.22 8.57
N TYR A 147 -9.00 -2.78 8.78
CA TYR A 147 -7.94 -2.14 9.51
C TYR A 147 -6.56 -2.45 8.90
N TYR A 148 -5.58 -1.68 9.33
CA TYR A 148 -4.16 -2.00 9.17
C TYR A 148 -3.44 -1.70 10.48
N GLU A 149 -2.33 -2.39 10.71
CA GLU A 149 -1.50 -2.19 11.89
C GLU A 149 -0.70 -0.89 11.69
N GLU A 150 -0.98 0.09 12.55
CA GLU A 150 -0.25 1.35 12.59
C GLU A 150 1.03 1.18 13.43
N LEU A 151 2.11 1.78 12.95
CA LEU A 151 3.38 1.82 13.67
C LEU A 151 3.25 2.79 14.84
N SER A 152 3.51 2.30 16.04
CA SER A 152 3.75 3.14 17.21
C SER A 152 4.99 4.02 17.02
N GLU A 153 5.11 5.08 17.83
CA GLU A 153 6.29 5.95 17.81
C GLU A 153 7.58 5.20 18.15
N SER A 154 7.52 4.18 19.01
CA SER A 154 8.64 3.27 19.27
C SER A 154 8.99 2.43 18.06
N GLU A 155 8.00 1.99 17.27
CA GLU A 155 8.22 1.17 16.06
C GLU A 155 8.81 1.96 14.88
N LYS A 156 8.56 3.27 14.84
CA LYS A 156 9.19 4.18 13.88
C LYS A 156 10.66 4.43 14.18
N ASN A 157 11.04 4.37 15.45
CA ASN A 157 12.40 4.60 15.94
C ASN A 157 13.12 3.30 16.33
N ILE A 158 12.76 2.17 15.71
CA ILE A 158 13.42 0.88 15.96
C ILE A 158 14.88 0.96 15.52
N HIS A 159 15.78 0.76 16.50
CA HIS A 159 17.21 0.62 16.25
C HIS A 159 17.63 -0.84 16.04
N SER A 160 16.75 -1.81 16.29
CA SER A 160 16.99 -3.23 16.02
C SER A 160 16.80 -3.55 14.54
N PRO A 161 17.86 -3.94 13.81
CA PRO A 161 17.74 -4.15 12.37
C PRO A 161 16.76 -5.28 12.01
N ALA A 162 16.76 -6.40 12.74
CA ALA A 162 15.87 -7.53 12.46
C ALA A 162 14.37 -7.16 12.59
N GLU A 163 14.01 -6.39 13.61
CA GLU A 163 12.64 -5.92 13.79
C GLU A 163 12.25 -4.89 12.73
N TYR A 164 13.18 -4.00 12.37
CA TYR A 164 12.96 -2.97 11.37
C TYR A 164 12.52 -3.57 10.02
N PHE A 165 13.17 -4.66 9.58
CA PHE A 165 12.95 -5.27 8.27
C PHE A 165 11.70 -6.16 8.15
N THR A 166 10.90 -6.28 9.22
CA THR A 166 9.61 -6.95 9.13
C THR A 166 8.67 -6.21 8.16
N LEU A 167 8.24 -6.89 7.09
CA LEU A 167 7.41 -6.33 6.01
C LEU A 167 8.01 -5.10 5.32
N VAL A 168 9.34 -5.03 5.24
CA VAL A 168 10.05 -4.02 4.46
C VAL A 168 10.45 -4.60 3.11
N TYR A 169 10.16 -3.87 2.04
CA TYR A 169 10.34 -4.29 0.66
C TYR A 169 11.09 -3.23 -0.15
N SER A 170 11.73 -3.65 -1.24
CA SER A 170 12.43 -2.73 -2.14
C SER A 170 11.48 -1.85 -2.96
N LYS A 171 11.62 -0.54 -2.83
CA LYS A 171 10.92 0.48 -3.60
C LYS A 171 11.19 0.31 -5.09
N GLU A 172 12.46 0.21 -5.47
CA GLU A 172 12.93 0.04 -6.84
C GLU A 172 12.26 -1.19 -7.47
N LYS A 173 12.26 -2.34 -6.79
CA LYS A 173 11.67 -3.58 -7.33
C LYS A 173 10.14 -3.52 -7.40
N ILE A 174 9.47 -2.85 -6.48
CA ILE A 174 8.02 -2.62 -6.54
C ILE A 174 7.66 -1.79 -7.78
N ILE A 175 8.40 -0.72 -8.01
CA ILE A 175 8.10 0.27 -9.03
C ILE A 175 8.45 -0.27 -10.43
N GLU A 176 9.65 -0.81 -10.60
CA GLU A 176 10.18 -1.22 -11.90
C GLU A 176 9.69 -2.61 -12.31
N LYS A 177 9.71 -3.57 -11.36
CA LYS A 177 9.45 -4.98 -11.65
C LYS A 177 8.07 -5.44 -11.21
N ARG A 178 7.29 -4.57 -10.55
CA ARG A 178 6.01 -4.93 -9.93
C ARG A 178 6.15 -6.16 -9.03
N LYS A 179 7.21 -6.19 -8.22
CA LYS A 179 7.53 -7.30 -7.31
C LYS A 179 7.73 -6.80 -5.88
N LEU A 180 7.09 -7.48 -4.94
CA LEU A 180 7.42 -7.40 -3.52
C LEU A 180 8.63 -8.31 -3.30
N ILE A 181 9.81 -7.71 -3.12
CA ILE A 181 11.02 -8.44 -2.72
C ILE A 181 11.40 -7.93 -1.33
N PRO A 182 11.30 -8.76 -0.29
CA PRO A 182 11.57 -8.31 1.06
C PRO A 182 13.06 -8.08 1.26
N TRP A 183 13.36 -7.04 2.03
CA TRP A 183 14.65 -6.86 2.66
C TRP A 183 14.69 -7.76 3.91
N ILE A 184 15.76 -8.52 4.07
CA ILE A 184 15.99 -9.37 5.24
C ILE A 184 17.37 -9.08 5.81
N ILE A 185 17.53 -9.34 7.10
CA ILE A 185 18.84 -9.41 7.74
C ILE A 185 19.07 -10.85 8.16
N ASN A 186 20.14 -11.43 7.62
CA ASN A 186 20.66 -12.71 8.05
C ASN A 186 21.82 -12.47 9.04
N ASN A 187 22.56 -13.49 9.41
CA ASN A 187 23.66 -13.39 10.40
C ASN A 187 24.80 -12.41 10.02
N SER A 188 24.77 -11.83 8.81
CA SER A 188 25.55 -10.64 8.47
C SER A 188 24.68 -9.41 8.72
N ASP A 189 25.15 -8.46 9.53
CA ASP A 189 24.47 -7.18 9.88
C ASP A 189 24.13 -6.25 8.69
N LYS A 190 24.20 -6.76 7.45
CA LYS A 190 23.89 -6.08 6.21
C LYS A 190 22.54 -6.59 5.66
N PRO A 191 21.58 -5.69 5.38
CA PRO A 191 20.33 -6.08 4.76
C PRO A 191 20.57 -6.56 3.33
N GLU A 192 19.86 -7.62 2.95
CA GLU A 192 19.89 -8.17 1.61
C GLU A 192 18.47 -8.44 1.07
N LEU A 193 18.36 -8.49 -0.25
CA LEU A 193 17.10 -8.80 -0.91
C LEU A 193 16.88 -10.31 -0.97
N ALA A 194 15.85 -10.79 -0.27
CA ALA A 194 15.41 -12.18 -0.35
C ALA A 194 14.64 -12.43 -1.66
N LYS A 195 15.38 -12.52 -2.77
CA LYS A 195 14.82 -12.73 -4.12
C LYS A 195 13.97 -14.01 -4.22
N SER A 196 14.29 -15.02 -3.41
CA SER A 196 13.52 -16.27 -3.29
C SER A 196 12.09 -16.05 -2.77
N LEU A 197 11.86 -15.00 -1.99
CA LEU A 197 10.55 -14.63 -1.44
C LEU A 197 9.82 -13.61 -2.33
N SER A 198 10.27 -13.42 -3.58
CA SER A 198 9.69 -12.46 -4.53
C SER A 198 8.22 -12.79 -4.84
N GLN A 199 7.33 -11.84 -4.59
CA GLN A 199 5.89 -11.96 -4.90
C GLN A 199 5.47 -10.92 -5.94
N LYS A 200 4.50 -11.25 -6.80
CA LYS A 200 4.00 -10.32 -7.82
C LYS A 200 3.03 -9.30 -7.21
N VAL A 201 3.23 -8.03 -7.53
CA VAL A 201 2.26 -6.94 -7.34
C VAL A 201 1.41 -6.86 -8.60
N SER A 202 0.11 -7.03 -8.45
CA SER A 202 -0.85 -6.90 -9.55
C SER A 202 -1.22 -5.45 -9.84
N LEU A 203 -1.29 -4.61 -8.80
CA LEU A 203 -1.75 -3.23 -8.91
C LEU A 203 -1.24 -2.40 -7.75
N ILE A 204 -0.98 -1.11 -8.01
CA ILE A 204 -0.73 -0.09 -6.99
C ILE A 204 -1.80 0.99 -7.18
N LEU A 205 -2.48 1.36 -6.10
CA LEU A 205 -3.50 2.41 -6.07
C LEU A 205 -3.10 3.51 -5.10
N ASN A 206 -3.20 4.76 -5.54
CA ASN A 206 -2.84 5.96 -4.77
C ASN A 206 -4.06 6.65 -4.17
#